data_AF-A0A973D9E7-F1
#
_entry.id   AF-A0A973D9E7-F1
#
_cell.length_a   1.000
_cell.length_b   1.000
_cell.length_c   1.000
_cell.angle_alpha   90.00
_cell.angle_beta   90.00
_cell.angle_gamma   90.00
#
_symmetry.space_group_name_H-M   'P 1'
#
loop_
_entity.id
_entity.type
_entity.pdbx_description
1 polymer ?
#
loop_
_entity_poly.entity_id
_entity_poly.type
_entity_poly.pdbx_seq_one_letter_code
_entity_poly.pdbx_strand_id
1 'polypeptide(L)'
;MKTVLVDADIIAYRAAFATQEETEYDARQTVDDICTSVMYTCSYPDNFTLGEDTFFYLTGTGNFRFDVATIKPYKGKRGEKPKHLQATRDQLQVNWSAEVVDGQEADDAIAIKATELDGDCTIVTIDKDLMMIPATHYNFVKGTWRTVSKAQGDRFFYLQLLTGDAVDNIQGVKGIGPKKAEKAYEGCTTVQEYYAKALEMYEGNVDELVENARLLWLRRYEGEMWEPPVEQT
;
A
#
# COMPACT_ATOMS: atom_id res chain seq x y z
N MET A 1 -18.09 16.12 -3.42
CA MET A 1 -17.46 14.82 -3.18
C MET A 1 -15.94 14.95 -3.02
N LYS A 2 -15.32 14.14 -2.15
CA LYS A 2 -13.86 13.97 -2.10
C LYS A 2 -13.43 12.87 -3.08
N THR A 3 -12.22 12.96 -3.62
CA THR A 3 -11.66 11.92 -4.48
C THR A 3 -11.53 10.58 -3.74
N VAL A 4 -11.85 9.48 -4.40
CA VAL A 4 -11.74 8.11 -3.87
C VAL A 4 -10.67 7.34 -4.64
N LEU A 5 -9.69 6.79 -3.93
CA LEU A 5 -8.60 5.99 -4.48
C LEU A 5 -8.77 4.55 -3.98
N VAL A 6 -8.94 3.59 -4.88
CA VAL A 6 -9.28 2.22 -4.55
C VAL A 6 -8.14 1.28 -4.94
N ASP A 7 -7.66 0.53 -3.95
CA ASP A 7 -6.82 -0.64 -4.17
C ASP A 7 -7.67 -1.74 -4.80
N ALA A 8 -7.52 -1.91 -6.11
CA ALA A 8 -8.31 -2.85 -6.88
C ALA A 8 -7.68 -4.25 -6.90
N ASP A 9 -6.38 -4.38 -6.61
CA ASP A 9 -5.72 -5.68 -6.49
C ASP A 9 -6.32 -6.50 -5.35
N ILE A 10 -6.55 -5.85 -4.20
CA ILE A 10 -7.12 -6.54 -3.05
C ILE A 10 -8.59 -6.91 -3.27
N ILE A 11 -9.35 -6.12 -4.05
CA ILE A 11 -10.71 -6.48 -4.48
C ILE A 11 -10.66 -7.69 -5.41
N ALA A 12 -9.81 -7.65 -6.45
CA ALA A 12 -9.66 -8.73 -7.43
C ALA A 12 -9.31 -10.06 -6.75
N TYR A 13 -8.34 -10.02 -5.83
CA TYR A 13 -7.87 -11.20 -5.11
C TYR A 13 -8.95 -11.76 -4.19
N ARG A 14 -9.66 -10.89 -3.45
CA ARG A 14 -10.73 -11.32 -2.55
C ARG A 14 -11.91 -11.95 -3.30
N ALA A 15 -12.37 -11.31 -4.37
CA ALA A 15 -13.45 -11.84 -5.19
C ALA A 15 -13.06 -13.21 -5.78
N ALA A 16 -11.86 -13.33 -6.33
CA ALA A 16 -11.39 -14.57 -6.92
C ALA A 16 -11.19 -15.69 -5.87
N PHE A 17 -10.73 -15.34 -4.67
CA PHE A 17 -10.55 -16.30 -3.59
C PHE A 17 -11.88 -16.80 -3.02
N ALA A 18 -12.89 -15.93 -2.93
CA ALA A 18 -14.22 -16.28 -2.44
C ALA A 18 -15.00 -17.22 -3.38
N THR A 19 -14.68 -17.20 -4.68
CA THR A 19 -15.45 -17.85 -5.75
C THR A 19 -14.70 -19.01 -6.41
N GLN A 20 -13.67 -19.59 -5.76
CA GLN A 20 -12.79 -20.61 -6.38
C GLN A 20 -13.52 -21.85 -6.93
N GLU A 21 -14.60 -22.25 -6.27
CA GLU A 21 -15.42 -23.41 -6.66
C GLU A 21 -16.61 -23.03 -7.57
N GLU A 22 -16.71 -21.76 -7.94
CA GLU A 22 -17.79 -21.20 -8.74
C GLU A 22 -17.35 -20.94 -10.19
N THR A 23 -18.17 -20.20 -10.94
CA THR A 23 -17.85 -19.82 -12.32
C THR A 23 -17.11 -18.48 -12.37
N GLU A 24 -16.45 -18.21 -13.50
CA GLU A 24 -15.89 -16.87 -13.74
C GLU A 24 -16.96 -15.78 -13.74
N TYR A 25 -18.19 -16.10 -14.13
CA TYR A 25 -19.31 -15.16 -14.07
C TYR A 25 -19.59 -14.75 -12.62
N ASP A 26 -19.66 -15.71 -11.70
CA ASP A 26 -19.91 -15.45 -10.27
C ASP A 26 -18.77 -14.62 -9.65
N ALA A 27 -17.52 -14.91 -10.03
CA ALA A 27 -16.36 -14.12 -9.62
C ALA A 27 -16.44 -12.66 -10.10
N ARG A 28 -16.87 -12.43 -11.34
CA ARG A 28 -17.06 -11.07 -11.90
C ARG A 28 -18.21 -10.33 -11.21
N GLN A 29 -19.33 -11.00 -10.93
CA GLN A 29 -20.43 -10.40 -10.17
C GLN A 29 -19.99 -10.02 -8.76
N THR A 30 -19.19 -10.85 -8.10
CA THR A 30 -18.63 -10.53 -6.77
C THR A 30 -17.77 -9.26 -6.79
N VAL A 31 -17.01 -9.01 -7.86
CA VAL A 31 -16.28 -7.74 -8.04
C VAL A 31 -17.27 -6.58 -8.10
N ASP A 32 -18.29 -6.67 -8.96
CA ASP A 32 -19.27 -5.60 -9.15
C ASP A 32 -20.02 -5.28 -7.85
N ASP A 33 -20.37 -6.29 -7.06
CA ASP A 33 -21.03 -6.14 -5.76
C ASP A 33 -20.12 -5.40 -4.75
N ILE A 34 -18.84 -5.79 -4.66
CA ILE A 34 -17.87 -5.14 -3.76
C ILE A 34 -17.68 -3.68 -4.17
N CYS A 35 -17.42 -3.42 -5.45
CA CYS A 35 -17.19 -2.07 -5.95
C CYS A 35 -18.44 -1.19 -5.78
N THR A 36 -19.64 -1.72 -6.05
CA THR A 36 -20.90 -0.99 -5.83
C THR A 36 -21.08 -0.63 -4.36
N SER A 37 -20.80 -1.57 -3.43
CA SER A 37 -20.87 -1.30 -2.00
C SER A 37 -19.86 -0.26 -1.53
N VAL A 38 -18.64 -0.30 -2.06
CA VAL A 38 -17.61 0.71 -1.82
C VAL A 38 -18.09 2.07 -2.29
N MET A 39 -18.56 2.18 -3.53
CA MET A 39 -19.01 3.45 -4.10
C MET A 39 -20.23 4.01 -3.37
N TYR A 40 -21.18 3.14 -3.00
CA TYR A 40 -22.30 3.57 -2.16
C TYR A 40 -21.81 4.14 -0.83
N THR A 41 -20.81 3.52 -0.20
CA THR A 41 -20.31 3.99 1.11
C THR A 41 -19.48 5.25 1.03
N CYS A 42 -18.69 5.41 -0.04
CA CYS A 42 -17.73 6.52 -0.16
C CYS A 42 -18.28 7.74 -0.90
N SER A 43 -19.28 7.57 -1.76
CA SER A 43 -19.73 8.62 -2.67
C SER A 43 -21.20 9.01 -2.49
N TYR A 44 -22.09 8.15 -1.97
CA TYR A 44 -23.51 8.51 -1.81
C TYR A 44 -23.71 9.65 -0.79
N PRO A 45 -24.62 10.63 -1.05
CA PRO A 45 -25.54 10.75 -2.19
C PRO A 45 -24.97 11.52 -3.39
N ASP A 46 -23.69 11.85 -3.39
CA ASP A 46 -23.05 12.53 -4.52
C ASP A 46 -22.95 11.58 -5.74
N ASN A 47 -22.91 12.17 -6.94
CA ASN A 47 -22.51 11.44 -8.14
C ASN A 47 -20.99 11.37 -8.21
N PHE A 48 -20.47 10.34 -8.88
CA PHE A 48 -19.04 10.18 -9.15
C PHE A 48 -18.80 9.87 -10.63
N THR A 49 -17.65 10.28 -11.13
CA THR A 49 -17.13 9.89 -12.45
C THR A 49 -15.85 9.09 -12.27
N LEU A 50 -15.79 7.89 -12.88
CA LEU A 50 -14.59 7.06 -12.91
C LEU A 50 -13.50 7.78 -13.72
N GLY A 51 -12.28 7.83 -13.18
CA GLY A 51 -11.15 8.53 -13.79
C GLY A 51 -11.12 10.05 -13.53
N GLU A 52 -12.11 10.61 -12.85
CA GLU A 52 -12.12 12.02 -12.43
C GLU A 52 -12.20 12.14 -10.91
N ASP A 53 -13.22 11.51 -10.31
CA ASP A 53 -13.43 11.55 -8.87
C ASP A 53 -13.10 10.22 -8.17
N THR A 54 -13.05 9.12 -8.93
CA THR A 54 -12.80 7.78 -8.40
C THR A 54 -11.82 7.04 -9.29
N PHE A 55 -10.78 6.50 -8.66
CA PHE A 55 -9.67 5.84 -9.34
C PHE A 55 -9.46 4.46 -8.75
N PHE A 56 -9.51 3.42 -9.58
CA PHE A 56 -9.18 2.05 -9.20
C PHE A 56 -7.80 1.72 -9.76
N TYR A 57 -6.90 1.18 -8.93
CA TYR A 57 -5.53 0.84 -9.35
C TYR A 57 -5.25 -0.66 -9.25
N LEU A 58 -4.66 -1.21 -10.31
CA LEU A 58 -4.20 -2.59 -10.39
C LEU A 58 -2.69 -2.63 -10.67
N THR A 59 -1.97 -3.50 -9.98
CA THR A 59 -0.55 -3.76 -10.28
C THR A 59 -0.44 -4.47 -11.62
N GLY A 60 0.42 -3.96 -12.49
CA GLY A 60 0.76 -4.52 -13.79
C GLY A 60 2.00 -5.40 -13.76
N THR A 61 2.82 -5.25 -14.79
CA THR A 61 4.07 -5.98 -15.03
C THR A 61 5.28 -5.20 -14.52
N GLY A 62 6.30 -5.92 -14.06
CA GLY A 62 7.51 -5.32 -13.48
C GLY A 62 7.26 -4.69 -12.10
N ASN A 63 8.34 -4.53 -11.33
CA ASN A 63 8.34 -3.81 -10.06
C ASN A 63 9.80 -3.52 -9.69
N PHE A 64 10.14 -2.24 -9.48
CA PHE A 64 11.49 -1.80 -9.12
C PHE A 64 12.04 -2.50 -7.86
N ARG A 65 11.17 -2.98 -6.95
CA ARG A 65 11.57 -3.69 -5.73
C ARG A 65 12.34 -4.97 -6.02
N PHE A 66 12.13 -5.61 -7.17
CA PHE A 66 12.92 -6.79 -7.56
C PHE A 66 14.39 -6.44 -7.86
N ASP A 67 14.65 -5.24 -8.39
CA ASP A 67 16.01 -4.77 -8.70
C ASP A 67 16.73 -4.26 -7.44
N VAL A 68 15.97 -3.70 -6.49
CA VAL A 68 16.49 -3.18 -5.21
C VAL A 68 16.87 -4.31 -4.25
N ALA A 69 16.13 -5.42 -4.26
CA ALA A 69 16.25 -6.46 -3.25
C ALA A 69 17.52 -7.33 -3.43
N THR A 70 18.56 -7.05 -2.65
CA THR A 70 19.83 -7.80 -2.63
C THR A 70 20.05 -8.62 -1.35
N ILE A 71 19.47 -8.20 -0.22
CA ILE A 71 19.55 -8.89 1.09
C ILE A 71 18.73 -10.18 1.05
N LYS A 72 17.50 -10.11 0.53
CA LYS A 72 16.57 -11.25 0.39
C LYS A 72 15.73 -11.08 -0.87
N PRO A 73 15.33 -12.18 -1.55
CA PRO A 73 14.41 -12.08 -2.68
C PRO A 73 13.07 -11.46 -2.28
N TYR A 74 12.71 -10.33 -2.88
CA TYR A 74 11.42 -9.68 -2.65
C TYR A 74 10.25 -10.60 -3.05
N LYS A 75 9.22 -10.70 -2.20
CA LYS A 75 8.05 -11.58 -2.36
C LYS A 75 8.44 -13.05 -2.74
N GLY A 76 9.51 -13.56 -2.13
CA GLY A 76 10.21 -14.78 -2.54
C GLY A 76 9.45 -16.11 -2.50
N LYS A 77 8.30 -16.20 -1.83
CA LYS A 77 7.41 -17.39 -1.87
C LYS A 77 5.95 -16.95 -2.02
N ARG A 78 5.48 -16.79 -3.25
CA ARG A 78 4.04 -16.62 -3.52
C ARG A 78 3.37 -17.98 -3.62
N GLY A 79 2.23 -18.13 -2.94
CA GLY A 79 1.36 -19.30 -3.08
C GLY A 79 0.70 -19.37 -4.46
N GLU A 80 -0.10 -20.41 -4.68
CA GLU A 80 -0.91 -20.52 -5.89
C GLU A 80 -1.91 -19.35 -5.96
N LYS A 81 -2.00 -18.74 -7.15
CA LYS A 81 -2.95 -17.65 -7.39
C LYS A 81 -4.38 -18.22 -7.43
N PRO A 82 -5.39 -17.49 -6.91
CA PRO A 82 -6.78 -17.90 -7.03
C PRO A 82 -7.19 -18.12 -8.49
N LYS A 83 -7.97 -19.18 -8.74
CA LYS A 83 -8.39 -19.64 -10.07
C LYS A 83 -8.97 -18.53 -10.96
N HIS A 84 -9.82 -17.65 -10.40
CA HIS A 84 -10.54 -16.64 -11.16
C HIS A 84 -9.87 -15.25 -11.16
N LEU A 85 -8.62 -15.14 -10.71
CA LEU A 85 -7.95 -13.84 -10.53
C LEU A 85 -7.87 -13.02 -11.83
N GLN A 86 -7.64 -13.66 -12.97
CA GLN A 86 -7.62 -12.93 -14.23
C GLN A 86 -9.00 -12.38 -14.58
N ALA A 87 -10.06 -13.19 -14.43
CA ALA A 87 -11.43 -12.76 -14.72
C ALA A 87 -11.87 -11.59 -13.83
N THR A 88 -11.49 -11.58 -12.55
CA THR A 88 -11.83 -10.47 -11.64
C THR A 88 -11.04 -9.20 -11.96
N ARG A 89 -9.76 -9.31 -12.35
CA ARG A 89 -8.96 -8.17 -12.85
C ARG A 89 -9.50 -7.59 -14.15
N ASP A 90 -9.94 -8.44 -15.08
CA ASP A 90 -10.54 -8.00 -16.34
C ASP A 90 -11.83 -7.23 -16.07
N GLN A 91 -12.64 -7.70 -15.12
CA GLN A 91 -13.88 -7.03 -14.73
C GLN A 91 -13.64 -5.62 -14.20
N LEU A 92 -12.64 -5.45 -13.33
CA LEU A 92 -12.24 -4.15 -12.79
C LEU A 92 -11.81 -3.18 -13.90
N GLN A 93 -11.07 -3.65 -14.90
CA GLN A 93 -10.67 -2.81 -16.04
C GLN A 93 -11.86 -2.44 -16.92
N VAL A 94 -12.72 -3.41 -17.28
CA VAL A 94 -13.81 -3.20 -18.25
C VAL A 94 -14.97 -2.40 -17.65
N ASN A 95 -15.39 -2.72 -16.42
CA ASN A 95 -16.59 -2.11 -15.82
C ASN A 95 -16.27 -0.99 -14.84
N TRP A 96 -15.08 -1.00 -14.23
CA TRP A 96 -14.69 -0.03 -13.19
C TRP A 96 -13.53 0.87 -13.61
N SER A 97 -13.13 0.80 -14.89
CA SER A 97 -12.06 1.61 -15.49
C SER A 97 -10.76 1.57 -14.68
N ALA A 98 -10.46 0.41 -14.08
CA ALA A 98 -9.26 0.27 -13.27
C ALA A 98 -7.99 0.48 -14.12
N GLU A 99 -7.12 1.36 -13.64
CA GLU A 99 -5.84 1.68 -14.24
C GLU A 99 -4.81 0.62 -13.85
N VAL A 100 -4.12 0.05 -14.84
CA VAL A 100 -3.02 -0.89 -14.62
C VAL A 100 -1.71 -0.11 -14.61
N VAL A 101 -0.95 -0.22 -13.52
CA VAL A 101 0.33 0.48 -13.35
C VAL A 101 1.50 -0.49 -13.47
N ASP A 102 2.38 -0.25 -14.44
CA ASP A 102 3.57 -1.06 -14.68
C ASP A 102 4.81 -0.50 -13.94
N GLY A 103 5.76 -1.38 -13.60
CA GLY A 103 7.05 -1.01 -13.00
C GLY A 103 7.00 -0.69 -11.49
N GLN A 104 5.82 -0.66 -10.89
CA GLN A 104 5.57 -0.43 -9.46
C GLN A 104 4.27 -1.12 -9.01
N GLU A 105 3.95 -1.09 -7.73
CA GLU A 105 2.68 -1.67 -7.23
C GLU A 105 1.54 -0.64 -7.30
N ALA A 106 0.30 -1.10 -7.31
CA ALA A 106 -0.88 -0.24 -7.24
C ALA A 106 -0.81 0.72 -6.04
N ASP A 107 -0.28 0.26 -4.91
CA ASP A 107 -0.09 1.06 -3.70
C ASP A 107 0.82 2.27 -3.92
N ASP A 108 1.84 2.16 -4.78
CA ASP A 108 2.69 3.31 -5.13
C ASP A 108 1.90 4.36 -5.93
N ALA A 109 1.04 3.93 -6.85
CA ALA A 109 0.19 4.84 -7.62
C ALA A 109 -0.85 5.54 -6.74
N ILE A 110 -1.47 4.80 -5.82
CA ILE A 110 -2.40 5.35 -4.82
C ILE A 110 -1.68 6.38 -3.95
N ALA A 111 -0.48 6.06 -3.46
CA ALA A 111 0.31 6.94 -2.62
C ALA A 111 0.74 8.23 -3.33
N ILE A 112 1.15 8.14 -4.61
CA ILE A 112 1.43 9.32 -5.45
C ILE A 112 0.16 10.16 -5.60
N LYS A 113 -0.97 9.56 -5.98
CA LYS A 113 -2.20 10.31 -6.21
C LYS A 113 -2.73 10.97 -4.93
N ALA A 114 -2.64 10.29 -3.79
CA ALA A 114 -2.99 10.87 -2.50
C ALA A 114 -2.09 12.06 -2.13
N THR A 115 -0.80 12.00 -2.49
CA THR A 115 0.16 13.09 -2.29
C THR A 115 -0.18 14.30 -3.15
N GLU A 116 -0.51 14.10 -4.43
CA GLU A 116 -0.97 15.17 -5.34
C GLU A 116 -2.19 15.91 -4.80
N LEU A 117 -3.05 15.21 -4.07
CA LEU A 117 -4.29 15.73 -3.48
C LEU A 117 -4.08 16.32 -2.08
N ASP A 118 -2.84 16.42 -1.58
CA ASP A 118 -2.51 16.85 -0.22
C ASP A 118 -3.28 16.08 0.87
N GLY A 119 -3.52 14.78 0.60
CA GLY A 119 -4.30 13.90 1.48
C GLY A 119 -5.80 14.19 1.52
N ASP A 120 -6.33 15.08 0.68
CA ASP A 120 -7.77 15.36 0.56
C ASP A 120 -8.50 14.31 -0.29
N CYS A 121 -8.37 13.05 0.14
CA CYS A 121 -8.96 11.89 -0.51
C CYS A 121 -9.35 10.81 0.49
N THR A 122 -10.16 9.86 0.03
CA THR A 122 -10.42 8.59 0.71
C THR A 122 -9.63 7.48 0.03
N ILE A 123 -8.79 6.77 0.76
CA ILE A 123 -8.13 5.54 0.30
C ILE A 123 -8.95 4.34 0.76
N VAL A 124 -9.42 3.53 -0.18
CA VAL A 124 -10.18 2.30 0.07
C VAL A 124 -9.25 1.11 -0.08
N THR A 125 -8.93 0.48 1.05
CA THR A 125 -8.00 -0.66 1.08
C THR A 125 -8.19 -1.47 2.36
N ILE A 126 -7.69 -2.70 2.37
CA ILE A 126 -7.43 -3.45 3.60
C ILE A 126 -5.94 -3.70 3.84
N ASP A 127 -5.08 -3.25 2.93
CA ASP A 127 -3.64 -3.33 3.09
C ASP A 127 -3.19 -2.35 4.18
N LYS A 128 -2.37 -2.85 5.10
CA LYS A 128 -1.83 -2.04 6.17
C LYS A 128 -0.73 -1.10 5.66
N ASP A 129 -0.09 -1.39 4.54
CA ASP A 129 1.10 -0.64 4.10
C ASP A 129 0.72 0.77 3.65
N LEU A 130 -0.46 0.93 3.05
CA LEU A 130 -1.06 2.23 2.76
C LEU A 130 -1.32 3.09 4.02
N MET A 131 -1.25 2.53 5.23
CA MET A 131 -1.35 3.32 6.47
C MET A 131 -0.16 4.27 6.69
N MET A 132 0.89 4.22 5.85
CA MET A 132 1.91 5.26 5.81
C MET A 132 1.47 6.54 5.09
N ILE A 133 0.34 6.51 4.38
CA ILE A 133 -0.16 7.62 3.57
C ILE A 133 -1.10 8.51 4.38
N PRO A 134 -0.85 9.83 4.45
CA PRO A 134 -1.76 10.77 5.10
C PRO A 134 -3.04 10.92 4.27
N ALA A 135 -4.14 10.38 4.76
CA ALA A 135 -5.46 10.45 4.14
C ALA A 135 -6.52 9.93 5.12
N THR A 136 -7.80 9.98 4.70
CA THR A 136 -8.83 9.15 5.31
C THR A 136 -8.83 7.77 4.65
N HIS A 137 -8.74 6.72 5.44
CA HIS A 137 -8.72 5.32 4.97
C HIS A 137 -10.03 4.63 5.31
N TYR A 138 -10.57 3.88 4.36
CA TYR A 138 -11.76 3.05 4.52
C TYR A 138 -11.43 1.58 4.32
N ASN A 139 -11.60 0.80 5.39
CA ASN A 139 -11.52 -0.67 5.32
C ASN A 139 -12.88 -1.24 4.94
N PHE A 140 -13.06 -1.53 3.66
CA PHE A 140 -14.35 -2.00 3.10
C PHE A 140 -14.79 -3.39 3.58
N VAL A 141 -13.90 -4.16 4.21
CA VAL A 141 -14.23 -5.47 4.78
C VAL A 141 -14.79 -5.33 6.20
N LYS A 142 -14.19 -4.44 7.01
CA LYS A 142 -14.59 -4.19 8.39
C LYS A 142 -15.63 -3.08 8.52
N GLY A 143 -15.84 -2.28 7.47
CA GLY A 143 -16.69 -1.10 7.51
C GLY A 143 -16.14 0.02 8.39
N THR A 144 -14.83 0.07 8.61
CA THR A 144 -14.20 1.01 9.54
C THR A 144 -13.42 2.10 8.83
N TRP A 145 -13.51 3.33 9.36
CA TRP A 145 -12.81 4.51 8.88
C TRP A 145 -11.66 4.87 9.80
N ARG A 146 -10.54 5.33 9.24
CA ARG A 146 -9.39 5.85 10.00
C ARG A 146 -8.69 6.96 9.24
N THR A 147 -8.57 8.13 9.85
CA THR A 147 -7.72 9.20 9.33
C THR A 147 -6.29 9.03 9.84
N VAL A 148 -5.32 9.12 8.94
CA VAL A 148 -3.89 9.06 9.23
C VAL A 148 -3.29 10.44 9.02
N SER A 149 -2.61 10.96 10.04
CA SER A 149 -1.80 12.18 9.89
C SER A 149 -0.41 11.85 9.34
N LYS A 150 0.29 12.87 8.81
CA LYS A 150 1.68 12.72 8.36
C LYS A 150 2.60 12.09 9.42
N ALA A 151 2.53 12.58 10.66
CA ALA A 151 3.34 12.04 11.75
C ALA A 151 3.00 10.57 12.07
N GLN A 152 1.74 10.16 11.93
CA GLN A 152 1.34 8.75 12.12
C GLN A 152 1.85 7.88 10.98
N GLY A 153 1.79 8.37 9.74
CA GLY A 153 2.29 7.67 8.56
C GLY A 153 3.81 7.50 8.59
N ASP A 154 4.54 8.58 8.90
CA ASP A 154 6.00 8.56 9.08
C ASP A 154 6.38 7.54 10.17
N ARG A 155 5.72 7.58 11.34
CA ARG A 155 5.96 6.62 12.42
C ARG A 155 5.69 5.18 11.99
N PHE A 156 4.63 4.93 11.22
CA PHE A 156 4.30 3.59 10.74
C PHE A 156 5.39 3.05 9.80
N PHE A 157 5.85 3.87 8.85
CA PHE A 157 6.98 3.51 7.98
C PHE A 157 8.24 3.15 8.79
N TYR A 158 8.64 3.99 9.74
CA TYR A 158 9.84 3.71 10.55
C TYR A 158 9.71 2.48 11.43
N LEU A 159 8.52 2.19 11.96
CA LEU A 159 8.27 0.93 12.66
C LEU A 159 8.54 -0.27 11.72
N GLN A 160 8.02 -0.22 10.49
CA GLN A 160 8.30 -1.25 9.50
C GLN A 160 9.78 -1.32 9.13
N LEU A 161 10.48 -0.18 9.07
CA LEU A 161 11.91 -0.15 8.78
C LEU A 161 12.73 -0.96 9.80
N LEU A 162 12.31 -0.99 11.07
CA LEU A 162 12.94 -1.87 12.07
C LEU A 162 12.42 -3.29 12.04
N THR A 163 11.12 -3.50 11.85
CA THR A 163 10.52 -4.85 11.95
C THR A 163 10.63 -5.68 10.69
N GLY A 164 10.87 -5.05 9.55
CA GLY A 164 10.71 -5.63 8.22
C GLY A 164 9.23 -5.87 7.88
N ASP A 165 9.04 -6.60 6.79
CA ASP A 165 7.74 -7.12 6.36
C ASP A 165 7.86 -8.59 5.97
N ALA A 166 7.25 -9.47 6.77
CA ALA A 166 7.32 -10.90 6.53
C ALA A 166 6.51 -11.36 5.30
N VAL A 167 5.43 -10.65 4.93
CA VAL A 167 4.60 -10.97 3.76
C VAL A 167 5.43 -10.75 2.50
N ASP A 168 6.19 -9.67 2.47
CA ASP A 168 7.02 -9.26 1.34
C ASP A 168 8.46 -9.78 1.39
N ASN A 169 8.77 -10.57 2.42
CA ASN A 169 10.11 -11.14 2.68
C ASN A 169 11.19 -10.06 2.90
N ILE A 170 10.81 -8.90 3.42
CA ILE A 170 11.69 -7.80 3.82
C ILE A 170 12.13 -8.04 5.26
N GLN A 171 13.44 -7.99 5.53
CA GLN A 171 13.97 -8.46 6.81
C GLN A 171 13.81 -7.47 7.96
N GLY A 172 14.04 -6.17 7.71
CA GLY A 172 14.28 -5.20 8.78
C GLY A 172 15.52 -5.55 9.61
N VAL A 173 15.56 -5.10 10.87
CA VAL A 173 16.65 -5.40 11.80
C VAL A 173 16.44 -6.77 12.45
N LYS A 174 17.44 -7.65 12.31
CA LYS A 174 17.38 -9.01 12.84
C LYS A 174 17.10 -9.03 14.35
N GLY A 175 16.02 -9.72 14.74
CA GLY A 175 15.64 -9.90 16.14
C GLY A 175 14.87 -8.74 16.76
N ILE A 176 14.48 -7.75 15.95
CA ILE A 176 13.63 -6.63 16.35
C ILE A 176 12.20 -6.87 15.85
N GLY A 177 11.31 -7.23 16.77
CA GLY A 177 9.88 -7.31 16.50
C GLY A 177 9.14 -6.03 16.91
N PRO A 178 7.81 -5.96 16.71
CA PRO A 178 7.02 -4.74 16.91
C PRO A 178 7.23 -4.06 18.26
N LYS A 179 7.19 -4.81 19.37
CA LYS A 179 7.39 -4.24 20.72
C LYS A 179 8.78 -3.64 20.94
N LYS A 180 9.82 -4.22 20.34
CA LYS A 180 11.19 -3.68 20.44
C LYS A 180 11.34 -2.44 19.56
N ALA A 181 10.74 -2.43 18.38
CA ALA A 181 10.72 -1.26 17.50
C ALA A 181 9.98 -0.08 18.14
N GLU A 182 8.81 -0.32 18.74
CA GLU A 182 8.05 0.70 19.47
C GLU A 182 8.87 1.31 20.62
N LYS A 183 9.58 0.47 21.38
CA LYS A 183 10.46 0.92 22.46
C LYS A 183 11.67 1.69 21.93
N ALA A 184 12.25 1.27 20.80
CA ALA A 184 13.41 1.94 20.21
C ALA A 184 13.08 3.39 19.82
N TYR A 185 11.86 3.62 19.33
CA TYR A 185 11.38 4.94 18.92
C TYR A 185 10.63 5.72 20.00
N GLU A 186 10.67 5.27 21.26
CA GLU A 186 10.06 6.01 22.36
C GLU A 186 10.74 7.39 22.49
N GLY A 187 9.95 8.45 22.39
CA GLY A 187 10.43 9.84 22.42
C GLY A 187 10.82 10.42 21.05
N CYS A 188 10.88 9.64 19.98
CA CYS A 188 11.09 10.17 18.62
C CYS A 188 9.81 10.87 18.12
N THR A 189 9.94 12.11 17.66
CA THR A 189 8.84 12.94 17.17
C THR A 189 9.08 13.47 15.76
N THR A 190 10.33 13.52 15.31
CA THR A 190 10.74 14.01 13.99
C THR A 190 11.32 12.89 13.13
N VAL A 191 11.22 13.04 11.81
CA VAL A 191 11.79 12.10 10.82
C VAL A 191 13.30 11.94 11.03
N GLN A 192 14.00 13.01 11.42
CA GLN A 192 15.43 13.00 11.73
C GLN A 192 15.74 12.13 12.95
N GLU A 193 14.97 12.24 14.03
CA GLU A 193 15.12 11.39 15.22
C GLU A 193 14.84 9.92 14.90
N TYR A 194 13.78 9.65 14.12
CA TYR A 194 13.47 8.29 13.65
C TYR A 194 14.61 7.71 12.80
N TYR A 195 15.16 8.49 11.88
CA TYR A 195 16.27 8.05 11.04
C TYR A 195 17.54 7.78 11.84
N ALA A 196 17.95 8.72 12.71
CA ALA A 196 19.14 8.56 13.55
C ALA A 196 19.02 7.31 14.43
N LYS A 197 17.84 7.09 15.03
CA LYS A 197 17.57 5.89 15.82
C LYS A 197 17.55 4.62 14.96
N ALA A 198 16.98 4.68 13.75
CA ALA A 198 17.01 3.54 12.83
C ALA A 198 18.47 3.16 12.52
N LEU A 199 19.31 4.13 12.15
CA LEU A 199 20.71 3.90 11.82
C LEU A 199 21.49 3.27 12.98
N GLU A 200 21.24 3.70 14.22
CA GLU A 200 21.79 3.08 15.43
C GLU A 200 21.36 1.60 15.55
N MET A 201 20.07 1.30 15.33
CA MET A 201 19.54 -0.06 15.39
C MET A 201 20.07 -0.97 14.27
N TYR A 202 20.46 -0.38 13.13
CA TYR A 202 21.17 -1.04 12.04
C TYR A 202 22.70 -1.08 12.26
N GLU A 203 23.20 -0.74 13.45
CA GLU A 203 24.64 -0.73 13.80
C GLU A 203 25.48 0.15 12.84
N GLY A 204 24.88 1.20 12.28
CA GLY A 204 25.52 2.08 11.30
C GLY A 204 25.55 1.54 9.87
N ASN A 205 24.92 0.40 9.58
CA ASN A 205 24.84 -0.17 8.24
C ASN A 205 23.84 0.59 7.36
N VAL A 206 24.32 1.65 6.70
CA VAL A 206 23.49 2.50 5.82
C VAL A 206 22.95 1.72 4.63
N ASP A 207 23.74 0.83 4.03
CA ASP A 207 23.33 0.08 2.82
C ASP A 207 22.13 -0.83 3.11
N GLU A 208 22.17 -1.58 4.22
CA GLU A 208 21.07 -2.46 4.64
C GLU A 208 19.81 -1.67 5.02
N LEU A 209 19.99 -0.53 5.69
CA LEU A 209 18.88 0.36 6.04
C LEU A 209 18.21 0.93 4.79
N VAL A 210 19.00 1.47 3.86
CA VAL A 210 18.50 2.10 2.63
C VAL A 210 17.79 1.08 1.75
N GLU A 211 18.32 -0.14 1.61
CA GLU A 211 17.65 -1.18 0.84
C GLU A 211 16.28 -1.52 1.44
N ASN A 212 16.22 -1.85 2.74
CA ASN A 212 14.94 -2.16 3.41
C ASN A 212 13.97 -0.96 3.32
N ALA A 213 14.46 0.27 3.50
CA ALA A 213 13.65 1.47 3.38
C ALA A 213 13.05 1.63 1.97
N ARG A 214 13.85 1.42 0.92
CA ARG A 214 13.38 1.51 -0.47
C ARG A 214 12.42 0.39 -0.86
N LEU A 215 12.50 -0.78 -0.21
CA LEU A 215 11.53 -1.86 -0.40
C LEU A 215 10.19 -1.58 0.31
N LEU A 216 10.22 -0.92 1.47
CA LEU A 216 9.03 -0.62 2.28
C LEU A 216 8.32 0.68 1.89
N TRP A 217 9.06 1.69 1.44
CA TRP A 217 8.50 3.00 1.13
C TRP A 217 7.57 2.91 -0.08
N LEU A 218 6.34 3.40 0.09
CA LEU A 218 5.46 3.71 -1.03
C LEU A 218 5.88 5.05 -1.62
N ARG A 219 5.91 5.18 -2.95
CA ARG A 219 6.29 6.44 -3.61
C ARG A 219 5.33 7.59 -3.30
N ARG A 220 5.85 8.80 -3.17
CA ARG A 220 5.09 10.07 -3.08
C ARG A 220 5.11 10.83 -4.41
N TYR A 221 6.14 10.58 -5.22
CA TYR A 221 6.30 11.16 -6.55
C TYR A 221 6.69 10.08 -7.57
N GLU A 222 6.43 10.35 -8.85
CA GLU A 222 6.80 9.45 -9.94
C GLU A 222 8.31 9.16 -9.92
N GLY A 223 8.66 7.87 -9.95
CA GLY A 223 10.07 7.42 -9.93
C GLY A 223 10.81 7.65 -8.62
N GLU A 224 10.15 8.12 -7.56
CA GLU A 224 10.79 8.37 -6.26
C GLU A 224 11.42 7.08 -5.71
N MET A 225 12.64 7.22 -5.20
CA MET A 225 13.27 6.24 -4.33
C MET A 225 13.47 6.91 -2.97
N TRP A 226 13.21 6.16 -1.89
CA TRP A 226 13.47 6.69 -0.56
C TRP A 226 14.96 7.02 -0.39
N GLU A 227 15.21 8.21 0.15
CA GLU A 227 16.54 8.71 0.50
C GLU A 227 16.57 9.08 1.99
N PRO A 228 17.73 8.91 2.67
CA PRO A 228 17.92 9.43 4.01
C PRO A 228 17.52 10.90 4.14
N PRO A 229 16.84 11.31 5.22
CA PRO A 229 16.52 12.71 5.44
C PRO A 229 17.82 13.53 5.55
N VAL A 230 17.92 14.60 4.77
CA VAL A 230 19.06 15.52 4.82
C VAL A 230 19.01 16.30 6.14
N GLU A 231 20.15 16.40 6.84
CA GLU A 231 20.27 17.34 7.96
C GLU A 231 20.06 18.76 7.43
N GLN A 232 19.07 19.48 7.98
CA GLN A 232 18.98 20.92 7.75
C GLN A 232 20.12 21.55 8.54
N THR A 233 21.21 21.87 7.85
CA THR A 233 22.29 22.74 8.36
C THR A 233 21.78 24.15 8.63
#